data_AF-A0A8S2YG71-F1
#
_entry.id   AF-A0A8S2YG71-F1
#
_cell.length_a   1.000
_cell.length_b   1.000
_cell.length_c   1.000
_cell.angle_alpha   90.00
_cell.angle_beta   90.00
_cell.angle_gamma   90.00
#
_symmetry.space_group_name_H-M   'P 1'
#
loop_
_entity.id
_entity.type
_entity.pdbx_description
1 polymer ?
#
loop_
_entity_poly.entity_id
_entity_poly.type
_entity_poly.pdbx_seq_one_letter_code
_entity_poly.pdbx_strand_id
1 'polypeptide(L)'
;MNNTASISIMLPVALAVVRELGIYSENFLNRQQAAVINGGFLLAVAYSSSIDGLSRLVGTAPSAYLKDFVETKYGGTAFRINFLNFLHVALPVGILILILCWF
;
A
#
# COMPACT_ATOMS: atom_id res chain seq x y z
N MET A 1 -1.97 -11.49 2.06
CA MET A 1 -3.12 -10.65 2.48
C MET A 1 -3.55 -9.81 1.30
N ASN A 2 -4.84 -9.77 0.98
CA ASN A 2 -5.39 -8.88 -0.05
C ASN A 2 -5.38 -7.42 0.46
N ASN A 3 -5.22 -6.41 -0.40
CA ASN A 3 -5.19 -4.98 -0.04
C ASN A 3 -6.38 -4.61 0.87
N THR A 4 -7.57 -5.13 0.57
CA THR A 4 -8.79 -4.94 1.38
C THR A 4 -8.62 -5.38 2.83
N ALA A 5 -7.93 -6.50 3.09
CA ALA A 5 -7.70 -7.01 4.44
C ALA A 5 -6.69 -6.14 5.22
N SER A 6 -5.67 -5.61 4.55
CA SER A 6 -4.71 -4.69 5.18
C SER A 6 -5.38 -3.36 5.57
N ILE A 7 -6.22 -2.79 4.69
CA ILE A 7 -7.00 -1.58 4.98
C ILE A 7 -7.94 -1.81 6.15
N SER A 8 -8.64 -2.95 6.21
CA SER A 8 -9.56 -3.25 7.32
C SER A 8 -8.85 -3.33 8.68
N ILE A 9 -7.58 -3.75 8.73
CA ILE A 9 -6.77 -3.78 9.96
C ILE A 9 -6.29 -2.37 10.33
N MET A 10 -5.93 -1.54 9.35
CA MET A 10 -5.47 -0.17 9.57
C MET A 10 -6.60 0.84 9.82
N LEU A 11 -7.82 0.56 9.37
CA LEU A 11 -8.97 1.45 9.48
C LEU A 11 -9.23 1.95 10.92
N PRO A 12 -9.30 1.09 11.96
CA PRO A 12 -9.51 1.57 13.32
C PRO A 12 -8.35 2.46 13.83
N VAL A 13 -7.10 2.17 13.44
CA VAL A 13 -5.93 2.98 13.81
C VAL A 13 -5.99 4.35 13.12
N ALA A 14 -6.30 4.38 11.83
CA ALA A 14 -6.42 5.62 11.07
C ALA A 14 -7.54 6.52 11.63
N LEU A 15 -8.69 5.93 11.99
CA LEU A 15 -9.80 6.66 12.61
C LEU A 15 -9.45 7.21 14.00
N ALA A 16 -8.67 6.48 14.80
CA ALA A 16 -8.20 6.96 16.10
C ALA A 16 -7.30 8.20 15.94
N VAL A 17 -6.38 8.19 14.98
CA VAL A 17 -5.49 9.33 14.69
C VAL A 17 -6.28 10.53 14.16
N VAL A 18 -7.26 10.32 13.27
CA VAL A 18 -8.15 11.39 12.78
C VAL A 18 -8.94 12.02 13.93
N ARG A 19 -9.38 11.22 14.91
CA ARG A 19 -10.12 11.72 16.07
C ARG A 19 -9.23 12.58 16.97
N GLU A 20 -8.01 12.13 17.25
CA GLU A 20 -7.01 12.92 18.00
C GLU A 20 -6.65 14.22 17.29
N LEU A 21 -6.43 14.17 15.96
CA LEU A 21 -6.20 15.36 15.14
C LEU A 21 -7.42 16.30 15.14
N GLY A 22 -8.64 15.78 15.16
CA GLY A 22 -9.87 16.56 15.30
C GLY A 22 -9.95 17.30 16.63
N ILE A 23 -9.64 16.63 17.75
CA ILE A 23 -9.60 17.24 19.09
C ILE A 23 -8.51 18.31 19.17
N TYR A 24 -7.35 18.07 18.57
CA TYR A 24 -6.27 19.05 18.48
C TYR A 24 -6.66 20.25 17.61
N SER A 25 -7.37 19.99 16.51
CA SER A 25 -7.84 21.00 15.57
C SER A 25 -8.89 21.93 16.16
N GLU A 26 -9.80 21.49 17.01
CA GLU A 26 -10.83 22.36 17.59
C GLU A 26 -10.23 23.47 18.48
N ASN A 27 -9.01 23.30 18.97
CA ASN A 27 -8.32 24.30 19.79
C ASN A 27 -7.44 25.29 18.97
N PHE A 28 -7.08 24.97 17.72
CA PHE A 28 -6.05 25.71 16.96
C PHE A 28 -6.35 25.96 15.47
N LEU A 29 -7.34 25.29 14.88
CA LEU A 29 -7.61 25.31 13.43
C LEU A 29 -9.09 25.56 13.14
N ASN A 30 -9.36 26.26 12.03
CA ASN A 30 -10.74 26.44 11.55
C ASN A 30 -11.31 25.11 11.02
N ARG A 31 -12.63 24.91 11.14
CA ARG A 31 -13.35 23.70 10.66
C ARG A 31 -12.97 23.25 9.25
N GLN A 32 -12.68 24.21 8.36
CA GLN A 32 -12.28 23.93 6.98
C GLN A 32 -10.86 23.34 6.89
N GLN A 33 -9.92 23.83 7.70
CA GLN A 33 -8.54 23.30 7.78
C GLN A 33 -8.54 21.89 8.39
N ALA A 34 -9.35 21.67 9.44
CA ALA A 34 -9.56 20.37 10.06
C ALA A 34 -10.00 19.30 9.04
N ALA A 35 -10.99 19.65 8.22
CA ALA A 35 -11.54 18.75 7.21
C ALA A 35 -10.52 18.38 6.12
N VAL A 36 -9.70 19.35 5.69
CA VAL A 36 -8.64 19.13 4.69
C VAL A 36 -7.55 18.21 5.24
N ILE A 37 -7.10 18.41 6.48
CA ILE A 37 -6.06 17.59 7.11
C ILE A 37 -6.57 16.16 7.33
N ASN A 38 -7.78 16.00 7.87
CA ASN A 38 -8.38 14.69 8.12
C ASN A 38 -8.62 13.92 6.80
N GLY A 39 -9.11 14.60 5.77
CA GLY A 39 -9.29 14.02 4.44
C GLY A 39 -7.96 13.60 3.80
N GLY A 40 -6.95 14.48 3.86
CA GLY A 40 -5.60 14.21 3.35
C GLY A 40 -4.93 13.01 4.04
N PHE A 41 -5.06 12.91 5.36
CA PHE A 41 -4.52 11.78 6.13
C PHE A 41 -5.18 10.45 5.76
N LEU A 42 -6.51 10.42 5.63
CA LEU A 42 -7.24 9.22 5.20
C LEU A 42 -6.85 8.80 3.77
N LEU A 43 -6.67 9.76 2.85
CA LEU A 43 -6.17 9.48 1.50
C LEU A 43 -4.76 8.92 1.50
N ALA A 44 -3.86 9.48 2.31
CA ALA A 44 -2.48 9.02 2.43
C ALA A 44 -2.41 7.55 2.91
N VAL A 45 -3.22 7.18 3.91
CA VAL A 45 -3.31 5.80 4.40
C VAL A 45 -3.87 4.86 3.32
N ALA A 46 -4.92 5.26 2.62
CA ALA A 46 -5.52 4.45 1.55
C ALA A 46 -4.55 4.19 0.38
N TYR A 47 -3.76 5.21 0.01
CA TYR A 47 -2.78 5.10 -1.07
C TYR A 47 -1.55 4.29 -0.66
N SER A 48 -1.04 4.48 0.56
CA SER A 48 0.07 3.69 1.11
C SER A 48 -0.26 2.19 1.14
N SER A 49 -1.47 1.83 1.59
CA SER A 49 -1.92 0.41 1.55
C SER A 49 -2.00 -0.15 0.11
N SER A 50 -2.35 0.69 -0.86
CA SER A 50 -2.41 0.27 -2.27
C SER A 50 -1.02 0.05 -2.88
N ILE A 51 -0.04 0.89 -2.55
CA ILE A 51 1.36 0.71 -2.96
C ILE A 51 1.98 -0.53 -2.32
N ASP A 52 1.71 -0.77 -1.03
CA ASP A 52 2.20 -1.94 -0.29
C ASP A 52 1.62 -3.26 -0.85
N GLY A 53 0.45 -3.19 -1.48
CA GLY A 53 -0.15 -4.30 -2.24
C GLY A 53 0.58 -4.62 -3.56
N LEU A 54 1.12 -3.61 -4.25
CA LEU A 54 1.86 -3.79 -5.51
C LEU A 54 3.25 -4.41 -5.31
N SER A 55 3.81 -4.29 -4.11
CA SER A 55 5.19 -4.72 -3.81
C SER A 55 5.35 -6.20 -3.42
N ARG A 56 4.24 -6.97 -3.32
CA ARG A 56 4.27 -8.38 -2.86
C ARG A 56 4.09 -9.39 -4.00
N LEU A 57 4.91 -10.46 -3.99
CA LEU A 57 4.79 -11.60 -4.92
C LEU A 57 3.54 -12.46 -4.66
N VAL A 58 3.07 -12.51 -3.41
CA VAL A 58 1.97 -13.37 -2.96
C VAL A 58 0.84 -12.49 -2.46
N GLY A 59 -0.14 -12.20 -3.34
CA GLY A 59 -1.36 -11.53 -2.90
C GLY A 59 -2.16 -10.79 -3.97
N THR A 60 -1.60 -10.51 -5.15
CA THR A 60 -2.30 -9.77 -6.21
C THR A 60 -2.43 -10.60 -7.49
N ALA A 61 -3.60 -10.57 -8.13
CA ALA A 61 -3.86 -11.34 -9.35
C ALA A 61 -2.81 -11.12 -10.47
N PRO A 62 -2.26 -9.90 -10.68
CA PRO A 62 -1.23 -9.68 -11.70
C PRO A 62 0.11 -10.38 -11.40
N SER A 63 0.56 -10.43 -10.14
CA SER A 63 1.84 -11.06 -9.77
C SER A 63 1.78 -12.59 -9.86
N ALA A 64 0.62 -13.17 -9.49
CA ALA A 64 0.35 -14.59 -9.68
C ALA A 64 0.26 -14.96 -11.17
N TYR A 65 -0.43 -14.14 -11.98
CA TYR A 65 -0.52 -14.34 -13.43
C TYR A 65 0.85 -14.22 -14.11
N LEU A 66 1.69 -13.26 -13.71
CA LEU A 66 3.04 -13.12 -14.23
C LEU A 66 3.89 -14.36 -13.96
N LYS A 67 3.81 -14.92 -12.74
CA LYS A 67 4.49 -16.15 -12.39
C LYS A 67 4.02 -17.32 -13.26
N ASP A 68 2.71 -17.48 -13.39
CA ASP A 68 2.11 -18.56 -14.20
C ASP A 68 2.48 -18.42 -15.69
N PHE A 69 2.41 -17.20 -16.22
CA PHE A 69 2.80 -16.87 -17.60
C PHE A 69 4.27 -17.18 -17.87
N VAL A 70 5.17 -16.83 -16.95
CA VAL A 70 6.61 -17.11 -17.09
C VAL A 70 6.87 -18.62 -17.03
N GLU A 71 6.20 -19.34 -16.13
CA GLU A 71 6.32 -20.80 -16.01
C GLU A 71 5.77 -21.55 -17.24
N THR A 72 4.69 -21.07 -17.87
CA THR A 72 4.12 -21.68 -19.08
C THR A 72 4.83 -21.29 -20.38
N LYS A 73 5.29 -20.04 -20.53
CA LYS A 73 5.89 -19.56 -21.79
C LYS A 73 7.39 -19.82 -21.93
N TYR A 74 8.16 -19.80 -20.83
CA TYR A 74 9.63 -19.85 -20.87
C TYR A 74 10.23 -21.20 -20.46
N GLY A 75 9.40 -22.23 -20.28
CA GLY A 75 9.87 -23.61 -20.12
C GLY A 75 10.27 -23.97 -18.70
N GLY A 76 9.35 -24.65 -17.99
CA GLY A 76 9.59 -25.67 -16.96
C GLY A 76 10.76 -25.47 -15.98
N THR A 77 10.43 -25.21 -14.72
CA THR A 77 11.24 -25.46 -13.50
C THR A 77 12.59 -24.75 -13.34
N ALA A 78 13.24 -24.25 -14.41
CA ALA A 78 14.52 -23.53 -14.33
C ALA A 78 14.37 -22.03 -14.02
N PHE A 79 13.25 -21.42 -14.43
CA PHE A 79 12.91 -20.01 -14.19
C PHE A 79 11.76 -19.85 -13.18
N ARG A 80 11.82 -20.57 -12.06
CA ARG A 80 10.83 -20.36 -10.98
C ARG A 80 11.10 -19.01 -10.33
N ILE A 81 10.14 -18.10 -10.45
CA ILE A 81 10.15 -16.86 -9.68
C ILE A 81 9.89 -17.25 -8.21
N ASN A 82 10.97 -17.31 -7.44
CA ASN A 82 10.90 -17.49 -5.99
C ASN A 82 10.62 -16.14 -5.30
N PHE A 83 10.04 -16.19 -4.10
CA PHE A 83 9.73 -15.03 -3.28
C PHE A 83 10.90 -14.05 -3.16
N LEU A 84 12.09 -14.55 -2.86
CA LEU A 84 13.29 -13.72 -2.69
C LEU A 84 13.72 -13.00 -3.98
N ASN A 85 13.65 -13.68 -5.14
CA ASN A 85 14.03 -13.09 -6.42
C ASN A 85 13.07 -11.96 -6.82
N PHE A 86 11.77 -12.15 -6.56
CA PHE A 86 10.80 -11.09 -6.82
C PHE A 86 10.95 -9.94 -5.83
N LEU A 87 11.19 -10.24 -4.56
CA LEU A 87 11.37 -9.23 -3.52
C LEU A 87 12.54 -8.29 -3.86
N HIS A 88 13.66 -8.82 -4.39
CA HIS A 88 14.79 -7.98 -4.83
C HIS A 88 14.44 -6.97 -5.93
N VAL A 89 13.46 -7.25 -6.78
CA VAL A 89 13.04 -6.32 -7.84
C VAL A 89 11.89 -5.44 -7.38
N ALA A 90 10.90 -6.01 -6.71
CA ALA A 90 9.68 -5.31 -6.31
C ALA A 90 9.90 -4.34 -5.15
N LEU A 91 10.78 -4.66 -4.21
CA LEU A 91 11.04 -3.85 -3.02
C LEU A 91 11.69 -2.49 -3.35
N PRO A 92 12.77 -2.39 -4.16
CA PRO A 92 13.33 -1.08 -4.53
C PRO A 92 12.37 -0.24 -5.38
N VAL A 93 11.58 -0.86 -6.26
CA VAL A 93 10.54 -0.17 -7.04
C VAL A 93 9.42 0.36 -6.13
N GLY A 94 8.98 -0.44 -5.16
CA GLY A 94 7.97 -0.06 -4.17
C GLY A 94 8.43 1.11 -3.30
N ILE A 95 9.67 1.09 -2.81
CA ILE A 95 10.27 2.20 -2.07
C ILE A 95 10.31 3.46 -2.93
N LEU A 96 10.72 3.36 -4.19
CA LEU A 96 10.81 4.51 -5.09
C LEU A 96 9.44 5.15 -5.35
N ILE A 97 8.39 4.33 -5.56
CA ILE A 97 7.01 4.81 -5.72
C ILE A 97 6.48 5.42 -4.42
N LEU A 98 6.78 4.84 -3.26
CA LEU A 98 6.42 5.40 -1.95
C LEU A 98 7.03 6.79 -1.75
N ILE A 99 8.30 6.94 -2.08
CA ILE A 99 8.99 8.24 -2.01
C ILE A 99 8.34 9.23 -2.98
N LEU A 100 8.12 8.86 -4.24
CA LEU A 100 7.49 9.72 -5.24
C LEU A 100 6.05 10.09 -4.92
N CYS A 101 5.32 9.28 -4.16
CA CYS A 101 3.97 9.59 -3.74
C CYS A 101 3.94 10.67 -2.63
N TRP A 102 4.99 10.74 -1.82
CA TRP A 102 5.02 11.60 -0.64
C TRP A 102 5.75 12.93 -0.87
N PHE A 103 6.53 13.01 -1.96
CA PHE A 103 7.14 14.26 -2.46
C PHE A 103 6.22 14.98 -3.44
#